data_AF-A0AAE4HZA2-F1
#
_entry.id   AF-A0AAE4HZA2-F1
#
_cell.length_a   1.000
_cell.length_b   1.000
_cell.length_c   1.000
_cell.angle_alpha   90.00
_cell.angle_beta   90.00
_cell.angle_gamma   90.00
#
_symmetry.space_group_name_H-M   'P 1'
#
loop_
_entity.id
_entity.type
_entity.pdbx_description
1 polymer ?
#
loop_
_entity_poly.entity_id
_entity_poly.type
_entity_poly.pdbx_seq_one_letter_code
_entity_poly.pdbx_strand_id
1 'polypeptide(L)'
;MNKENITHLLSLLSAIQKTQFYQSDVQFKQVIIEAIDSLNKGDNPEVSMVRLAPFLDRYLISNPCQELIDLQLFLLKGTNKYRGIINMTGWVH
;
A
#
# COMPACT_ATOMS: atom_id res chain seq x y z
N MET A 1 6.75 13.79 2.24
CA MET A 1 6.15 12.92 3.26
C MET A 1 7.00 13.03 4.52
N ASN A 2 6.42 13.26 5.71
CA ASN A 2 7.20 13.46 6.94
C ASN A 2 7.63 12.12 7.56
N LYS A 3 8.62 12.15 8.47
CA LYS A 3 9.18 10.95 9.12
C LYS A 3 8.12 10.11 9.83
N GLU A 4 7.16 10.74 10.49
CA GLU A 4 6.02 10.09 11.15
C GLU A 4 5.12 9.34 10.15
N ASN A 5 4.90 9.91 8.97
CA ASN A 5 4.13 9.26 7.90
C ASN A 5 4.87 8.04 7.34
N ILE A 6 6.21 8.09 7.25
CA ILE A 6 7.01 6.94 6.82
C ILE A 6 6.92 5.81 7.86
N THR A 7 7.02 6.12 9.15
CA THR A 7 6.86 5.13 10.22
C THR A 7 5.45 4.51 10.21
N HIS A 8 4.41 5.31 9.99
CA HIS A 8 3.05 4.80 9.90
C HIS A 8 2.85 3.92 8.66
N LEU A 9 3.40 4.31 7.50
CA LEU A 9 3.38 3.51 6.28
C LEU A 9 4.09 2.16 6.47
N LEU A 10 5.26 2.14 7.11
CA LEU A 10 5.99 0.92 7.43
C LEU A 10 5.16 0.01 8.35
N SER A 11 4.48 0.57 9.34
CA SER A 11 3.59 -0.20 10.22
C SER A 11 2.44 -0.86 9.45
N LEU A 12 1.83 -0.15 8.50
CA LEU A 12 0.76 -0.69 7.64
C LEU A 12 1.27 -1.79 6.72
N LEU A 13 2.44 -1.59 6.10
CA LEU A 13 3.07 -2.61 5.26
C LEU A 13 3.43 -3.86 6.06
N SER A 14 3.95 -3.72 7.28
CA SER A 14 4.23 -4.85 8.17
C SER A 14 2.96 -5.55 8.67
N ALA A 15 1.83 -4.84 8.81
CA ALA A 15 0.54 -5.46 9.12
C ALA A 15 0.07 -6.33 7.95
N ILE A 16 0.19 -5.84 6.71
CA ILE A 16 -0.13 -6.59 5.50
C ILE A 16 0.67 -7.90 5.41
N GLN A 17 1.93 -7.93 5.86
CA GLN A 17 2.75 -9.16 5.86
C GLN A 17 2.15 -10.30 6.72
N LYS A 18 1.29 -9.98 7.69
CA LYS A 18 0.63 -10.97 8.57
C LYS A 18 -0.65 -11.56 7.96
N THR A 19 -1.10 -11.02 6.83
CA THR A 19 -2.35 -11.44 6.19
C THR A 19 -2.17 -12.72 5.36
N GLN A 20 -3.25 -13.47 5.18
CA GLN A 20 -3.24 -14.73 4.43
C GLN A 20 -3.00 -14.53 2.92
N PHE A 21 -3.45 -13.40 2.36
CA PHE A 21 -3.24 -13.10 0.93
C PHE A 21 -1.77 -12.75 0.63
N TYR A 22 -1.06 -12.10 1.56
CA TYR A 22 0.38 -11.88 1.42
C TYR A 22 1.18 -13.19 1.32
N GLN A 23 0.72 -14.26 1.98
CA GLN A 23 1.35 -15.57 1.88
C GLN A 23 1.01 -16.31 0.58
N SER A 24 -0.07 -15.92 -0.08
CA SER A 24 -0.61 -16.63 -1.25
C SER A 24 -0.08 -16.09 -2.58
N ASP A 25 0.31 -14.81 -2.65
CA ASP A 25 0.81 -14.20 -3.89
C ASP A 25 2.27 -13.74 -3.79
N VAL A 26 3.11 -14.36 -4.60
CA VAL A 26 4.56 -14.14 -4.65
C VAL A 26 4.92 -12.74 -5.19
N GLN A 27 4.18 -12.24 -6.19
CA GLN A 27 4.45 -10.92 -6.77
C GLN A 27 4.09 -9.82 -5.78
N PHE A 28 2.95 -9.95 -5.10
CA PHE A 28 2.54 -9.00 -4.07
C PHE A 28 3.51 -8.98 -2.90
N LYS A 29 3.93 -10.16 -2.45
CA LYS A 29 4.95 -10.30 -1.41
C LYS A 29 6.25 -9.58 -1.78
N GLN A 30 6.73 -9.76 -3.01
CA GLN A 30 7.93 -9.10 -3.51
C GLN A 30 7.78 -7.57 -3.48
N VAL A 31 6.64 -7.04 -3.94
CA VAL A 31 6.40 -5.59 -3.98
C VAL A 31 6.33 -4.98 -2.59
N ILE A 32 5.71 -5.66 -1.62
CA ILE A 32 5.67 -5.21 -0.22
C ILE A 32 7.09 -5.21 0.39
N ILE A 33 7.88 -6.26 0.13
CA ILE A 33 9.27 -6.35 0.60
C ILE A 33 10.11 -5.22 0.01
N GLU A 34 10.03 -4.99 -1.30
CA GLU A 34 10.77 -3.92 -1.97
C GLU A 34 10.34 -2.54 -1.48
N ALA A 35 9.05 -2.33 -1.23
CA ALA A 35 8.56 -1.08 -0.68
C ALA A 35 9.12 -0.82 0.73
N ILE A 36 9.11 -1.84 1.61
CA ILE A 36 9.68 -1.74 2.97
C ILE A 36 11.19 -1.48 2.90
N ASP A 37 11.92 -2.22 2.08
CA ASP A 37 13.37 -2.09 1.93
C ASP A 37 13.76 -0.69 1.43
N SER A 38 13.07 -0.20 0.40
CA SER A 38 13.28 1.14 -0.16
C SER A 38 12.98 2.24 0.87
N LEU A 39 11.87 2.11 1.62
CA LEU A 39 11.52 3.05 2.69
C LEU A 39 12.56 3.04 3.84
N ASN A 40 13.07 1.87 4.20
CA ASN A 40 14.12 1.74 5.23
C ASN A 40 15.46 2.32 4.79
N LYS A 41 15.77 2.27 3.49
CA LYS A 41 16.95 2.92 2.89
C LYS A 41 16.83 4.44 2.83
N GLY A 42 15.64 4.99 3.08
CA GLY A 42 15.37 6.42 2.97
C GLY A 42 15.17 6.88 1.52
N ASP A 43 14.85 5.94 0.62
CA ASP A 43 14.47 6.27 -0.76
C ASP A 43 13.16 7.06 -0.80
N ASN A 44 12.85 7.64 -1.97
CA ASN A 44 11.63 8.41 -2.14
C ASN A 44 10.39 7.52 -1.93
N PRO A 45 9.58 7.78 -0.87
CA PRO A 45 8.38 6.99 -0.58
C PRO A 45 7.36 7.05 -1.72
N GLU A 46 7.36 8.13 -2.52
CA GLU A 46 6.42 8.25 -3.64
C GLU A 46 6.61 7.12 -4.67
N VAL A 47 7.84 6.67 -4.90
CA VAL A 47 8.13 5.59 -5.86
C VAL A 47 7.54 4.26 -5.37
N SER A 48 7.73 3.96 -4.09
CA SER A 48 7.15 2.76 -3.45
C SER A 48 5.62 2.79 -3.50
N MET A 49 5.01 3.95 -3.26
CA MET A 49 3.55 4.11 -3.29
C MET A 49 2.97 3.90 -4.70
N VAL A 50 3.62 4.42 -5.74
CA VAL A 50 3.20 4.20 -7.15
C VAL A 50 3.26 2.73 -7.52
N ARG A 51 4.29 2.01 -7.07
CA ARG A 51 4.42 0.56 -7.31
C ARG A 51 3.35 -0.25 -6.57
N LEU A 52 2.94 0.17 -5.38
CA LEU A 52 1.94 -0.50 -4.57
C LEU A 52 0.51 -0.27 -5.07
N ALA A 53 0.21 0.89 -5.65
CA ALA A 53 -1.13 1.29 -6.07
C ALA A 53 -1.88 0.26 -6.95
N PRO A 54 -1.31 -0.30 -8.04
CA PRO A 54 -2.02 -1.27 -8.88
C PRO A 54 -2.31 -2.59 -8.15
N PHE A 55 -1.47 -2.97 -7.19
CA PHE A 55 -1.71 -4.16 -6.38
C PHE A 55 -2.84 -3.91 -5.39
N LEU A 56 -2.83 -2.75 -4.73
CA LEU A 56 -3.90 -2.36 -3.82
C LEU A 56 -5.25 -2.42 -4.51
N ASP A 57 -5.38 -1.82 -5.70
CA ASP A 57 -6.62 -1.83 -6.49
C ASP A 57 -7.10 -3.27 -6.78
N ARG A 58 -6.19 -4.14 -7.24
CA ARG A 58 -6.50 -5.54 -7.53
C ARG A 58 -6.94 -6.33 -6.29
N TYR A 59 -6.26 -6.15 -5.15
CA TYR A 59 -6.55 -6.89 -3.94
C TYR A 59 -7.77 -6.36 -3.19
N LEU A 60 -8.01 -5.06 -3.22
CA LEU A 60 -9.21 -4.46 -2.63
C LEU A 60 -10.49 -5.02 -3.27
N ILE A 61 -10.47 -5.26 -4.58
CA ILE A 61 -11.59 -5.85 -5.33
C ILE A 61 -11.70 -7.36 -5.07
N SER A 62 -10.57 -8.07 -5.05
CA SER A 62 -10.58 -9.55 -5.03
C SER A 62 -10.68 -10.14 -3.62
N ASN A 63 -10.06 -9.49 -2.63
CA ASN A 63 -9.98 -9.93 -1.23
C ASN A 63 -9.87 -8.69 -0.32
N PRO A 64 -10.99 -8.00 -0.03
CA PRO A 64 -10.96 -6.82 0.83
C PRO A 64 -10.48 -7.22 2.22
N CYS A 65 -9.42 -6.58 2.69
CA CYS A 65 -8.86 -6.80 4.02
C CYS A 65 -8.61 -5.44 4.68
N GLN A 66 -8.79 -5.37 6.00
CA GLN A 66 -8.76 -4.10 6.72
C GLN A 66 -7.41 -3.39 6.57
N GLU A 67 -6.31 -4.14 6.58
CA GLU A 67 -4.95 -3.63 6.43
C GLU A 67 -4.71 -3.00 5.04
N LEU A 68 -5.34 -3.54 3.99
CA LEU A 68 -5.27 -2.96 2.64
C LEU A 68 -6.10 -1.69 2.54
N ILE A 69 -7.26 -1.66 3.19
CA ILE A 69 -8.13 -0.48 3.26
C ILE A 69 -7.41 0.64 4.04
N ASP A 70 -6.81 0.32 5.18
CA ASP A 70 -6.05 1.27 5.99
C ASP A 70 -4.85 1.82 5.20
N LEU A 71 -4.14 0.95 4.46
CA LEU A 71 -3.09 1.40 3.55
C LEU A 71 -3.64 2.33 2.48
N GLN A 72 -4.73 1.97 1.81
CA GLN A 72 -5.36 2.81 0.78
C GLN A 72 -5.78 4.18 1.34
N LEU A 73 -6.45 4.21 2.49
CA LEU A 73 -6.86 5.43 3.18
C LEU A 73 -5.65 6.30 3.56
N PHE A 74 -4.56 5.67 4.01
CA PHE A 74 -3.31 6.35 4.29
C PHE A 74 -2.72 6.99 3.02
N LEU A 75 -2.67 6.27 1.90
CA LEU A 75 -2.19 6.80 0.62
C LEU A 75 -3.07 7.98 0.14
N LEU A 76 -4.39 7.85 0.29
CA LEU A 76 -5.37 8.89 -0.10
C LEU A 76 -5.28 10.14 0.79
N LYS A 77 -5.09 9.98 2.11
CA LYS A 77 -4.85 11.11 3.03
C LYS A 77 -3.48 11.76 2.78
N GLY A 78 -2.49 10.96 2.43
CA GLY A 78 -1.10 11.38 2.27
C GLY A 78 -0.90 12.28 1.06
N THR A 79 -1.63 12.09 -0.05
CA THR A 79 -1.59 13.00 -1.19
C THR A 79 -2.87 12.94 -2.05
N ASN A 80 -3.31 14.09 -2.58
CA ASN A 80 -4.25 14.13 -3.72
C ASN A 80 -3.65 13.53 -5.02
N LYS A 81 -2.33 13.27 -5.07
CA LYS A 81 -1.63 12.73 -6.25
C LYS A 81 -1.98 11.27 -6.54
N TYR A 82 -2.16 10.44 -5.50
CA TYR A 82 -2.49 9.02 -5.70
C TYR A 82 -3.95 8.76 -6.04
N ARG A 83 -4.84 9.77 -5.93
CA ARG A 83 -6.26 9.64 -6.30
C ARG A 83 -6.47 9.34 -7.79
N GLY A 84 -5.52 9.71 -8.66
CA GLY A 84 -5.57 9.39 -10.09
C GLY A 84 -5.01 8.01 -10.44
N ILE A 85 -4.26 7.39 -9.50
CA ILE A 85 -3.62 6.08 -9.70
C ILE A 85 -4.44 4.98 -9.00
N ILE A 86 -5.08 5.31 -7.87
CA ILE A 86 -5.96 4.43 -7.11
C ILE A 86 -7.39 4.76 -7.52
N ASN A 87 -8.05 3.84 -8.23
CA ASN A 87 -9.36 4.11 -8.79
C ASN A 87 -10.43 3.91 -7.69
N MET A 88 -10.93 5.01 -7.10
CA MET A 88 -11.97 4.96 -6.07
C MET A 88 -13.36 4.56 -6.60
N THR A 89 -13.50 4.25 -7.89
CA THR A 89 -14.80 4.01 -8.54
C THR A 89 -15.50 2.71 -8.14
N GLY A 90 -14.92 1.90 -7.26
CA GLY A 90 -15.50 0.61 -6.83
C GLY A 90 -16.10 0.57 -5.41
N TRP A 91 -15.92 1.60 -4.58
CA TRP A 91 -16.35 1.58 -3.16
C TRP A 91 -17.73 2.19 -2.91
N VAL A 92 -18.40 2.68 -3.96
CA VAL A 92 -19.76 3.25 -3.92
C VAL A 92 -20.63 2.47 -4.90
N HIS A 93 -20.97 1.23 -4.53
CA HIS A 93 -22.17 0.57 -5.00
C HIS A 93 -22.81 -0.19 -3.85
#